data_AF-A0A7G5GZE8-F1
#
_entry.id   AF-A0A7G5GZE8-F1
#
_cell.length_a   1.000
_cell.length_b   1.000
_cell.length_c   1.000
_cell.angle_alpha   90.00
_cell.angle_beta   90.00
_cell.angle_gamma   90.00
#
_symmetry.space_group_name_H-M   'P 1'
#
loop_
_entity.id
_entity.type
_entity.pdbx_description
1 polymer ?
#
loop_
_entity_poly.entity_id
_entity_poly.type
_entity_poly.pdbx_seq_one_letter_code
_entity_poly.pdbx_strand_id
1 'polypeptide(L)'
;MPSLSSRCYTSLLFILFSISTYAQNTIRIACVGNSITYGATLANRERDAYPSQLQNLLGKGYEVLNFGVSGRTLLRDTPAAYTTTSQYQDALKSNPNIVFIKLGTNDSRLPYRLKIDQFVGDYKSLIQSFKTLPTNPRIILLLPVTSFLTDTTRQVDAAIRKLIIPRIQQVAFDEKLELIDLHALTATDSLLFPDKLHPSAPVMTTIARRLYEAVTLKTQPNFDIFSKIKEPVSVSSFYGYDCADFTFQGRACKVVKPRVVATGKPWIWRARFWGHEPQTDIALLDRGFHLVYCDVAELFGNAEAVELWNKFYKYMNKAGLADKVCLEGLSRGGIYAYNWAVENPKKVACVYVDAPVLDLKSWPGGKGKSKGSPSDWAIFKKDYGFTTEVEAMNFKGNPLDRVPQIVKGNFPMLHVVGDADDAVPVSENTEPFEKQVLALGGKITVIHKPGVNHHPHSLPNPTPIVDFILKSIGN
;
A
#
# COMPACT_ATOMS: atom_id res chain seq x y z
N MET A 1 -62.65 -62.32 41.82
CA MET A 1 -62.75 -61.04 42.56
C MET A 1 -61.57 -60.96 43.53
N PRO A 2 -60.81 -59.86 43.66
CA PRO A 2 -60.58 -58.74 42.76
C PRO A 2 -59.14 -58.71 42.18
N SER A 3 -58.99 -57.96 41.09
CA SER A 3 -57.77 -57.69 40.33
C SER A 3 -56.90 -56.60 40.96
N LEU A 4 -55.58 -56.81 41.05
CA LEU A 4 -54.61 -55.72 41.23
C LEU A 4 -53.80 -55.50 39.95
N SER A 5 -54.11 -54.40 39.28
CA SER A 5 -53.33 -53.84 38.17
C SER A 5 -52.13 -53.06 38.72
N SER A 6 -50.91 -53.53 38.46
CA SER A 6 -49.71 -52.74 38.71
C SER A 6 -49.36 -51.93 37.45
N ARG A 7 -49.48 -50.60 37.52
CA ARG A 7 -49.09 -49.68 36.46
C ARG A 7 -47.62 -49.29 36.66
N CYS A 8 -46.75 -49.72 35.75
CA CYS A 8 -45.40 -49.16 35.62
C CYS A 8 -45.50 -47.73 35.05
N TYR A 9 -45.07 -46.74 35.82
CA TYR A 9 -44.86 -45.37 35.34
C TYR A 9 -43.41 -45.25 34.84
N THR A 10 -43.23 -45.22 33.52
CA THR A 10 -41.96 -44.86 32.89
C THR A 10 -41.83 -43.33 32.88
N SER A 11 -41.07 -42.77 33.81
CA SER A 11 -40.76 -41.33 33.80
C SER A 11 -39.75 -41.02 32.70
N LEU A 12 -40.19 -40.38 31.62
CA LEU A 12 -39.33 -39.81 30.59
C LEU A 12 -38.71 -38.51 31.12
N LEU A 13 -37.40 -38.51 31.37
CA LEU A 13 -36.64 -37.33 31.76
C LEU A 13 -36.28 -36.51 30.51
N PHE A 14 -37.00 -35.40 30.26
CA PHE A 14 -36.64 -34.43 29.22
C PHE A 14 -35.48 -33.55 29.70
N ILE A 15 -34.29 -33.77 29.16
CA ILE A 15 -33.13 -32.88 29.35
C ILE A 15 -33.28 -31.72 28.36
N LEU A 16 -33.68 -30.55 28.87
CA LEU A 16 -33.67 -29.29 28.14
C LEU A 16 -32.23 -28.77 28.03
N PHE A 17 -31.63 -28.89 26.85
CA PHE A 17 -30.40 -28.17 26.53
C PHE A 17 -30.72 -26.69 26.31
N SER A 18 -30.36 -25.85 27.27
CA SER A 18 -30.35 -24.39 27.12
C SER A 18 -29.26 -23.99 26.14
N ILE A 19 -29.62 -23.75 24.89
CA ILE A 19 -28.72 -23.14 23.91
C ILE A 19 -28.66 -21.64 24.23
N SER A 20 -27.62 -21.20 24.93
CA SER A 20 -27.32 -19.78 25.10
C SER A 20 -26.87 -19.21 23.75
N THR A 21 -27.79 -18.56 23.04
CA THR A 21 -27.45 -17.73 21.88
C THR A 21 -26.72 -16.48 22.36
N TYR A 22 -25.40 -16.45 22.25
CA TYR A 22 -24.64 -15.21 22.40
C TYR A 22 -24.96 -14.31 21.20
N ALA A 23 -25.78 -13.28 21.41
CA ALA A 23 -25.91 -12.20 20.44
C ALA A 23 -24.55 -11.50 20.31
N GLN A 24 -23.93 -11.59 19.13
CA GLN A 24 -22.70 -10.86 18.85
C GLN A 24 -23.02 -9.35 18.92
N ASN A 25 -22.31 -8.62 19.78
CA ASN A 25 -22.46 -7.17 19.85
C ASN A 25 -22.11 -6.55 18.49
N THR A 26 -23.02 -5.73 17.96
CA THR A 26 -22.81 -4.98 16.71
C THR A 26 -21.58 -4.08 16.82
N ILE A 27 -20.69 -4.14 15.82
CA ILE A 27 -19.50 -3.30 15.76
C ILE A 27 -19.90 -1.93 15.19
N ARG A 28 -19.79 -0.88 16.01
CA ARG A 28 -20.08 0.50 15.59
C ARG A 28 -18.88 1.13 14.89
N ILE A 29 -19.10 1.71 13.71
CA ILE A 29 -18.11 2.43 12.92
C ILE A 29 -18.54 3.88 12.77
N ALA A 30 -17.74 4.83 13.27
CA ALA A 30 -17.95 6.25 13.05
C ALA A 30 -17.15 6.74 11.84
N CYS A 31 -17.82 7.24 10.81
CA CYS A 31 -17.20 7.94 9.69
C CYS A 31 -17.21 9.45 9.95
N VAL A 32 -16.09 9.97 10.46
CA VAL A 32 -15.86 11.39 10.76
C VAL A 32 -15.24 12.07 9.55
N GLY A 33 -15.79 13.21 9.13
CA GLY A 33 -15.20 13.95 8.01
C GLY A 33 -15.95 15.19 7.57
N ASN A 34 -15.56 15.70 6.40
CA ASN A 34 -16.15 16.90 5.81
C ASN A 34 -17.28 16.60 4.81
N SER A 35 -17.49 17.48 3.83
CA SER A 35 -18.48 17.34 2.75
C SER A 35 -18.35 16.05 1.96
N ILE A 36 -17.14 15.50 1.80
CA ILE A 36 -16.93 14.26 1.05
C ILE A 36 -17.47 13.07 1.83
N THR A 37 -17.29 13.04 3.16
CA THR A 37 -17.88 12.03 4.04
C THR A 37 -19.39 12.19 4.16
N TYR A 38 -19.86 13.44 4.22
CA TYR A 38 -21.29 13.76 4.13
C TYR A 38 -21.91 13.30 2.80
N GLY A 39 -21.13 13.11 1.73
CA GLY A 39 -21.68 12.82 0.41
C GLY A 39 -22.36 14.05 -0.22
N ALA A 40 -21.78 15.24 0.00
CA ALA A 40 -22.22 16.45 -0.69
C ALA A 40 -22.16 16.24 -2.21
N THR A 41 -23.02 16.96 -2.94
CA THR A 41 -23.19 16.89 -4.41
C THR A 41 -23.68 15.54 -4.97
N LEU A 42 -23.85 14.50 -4.15
CA LEU A 42 -24.49 13.25 -4.59
C LEU A 42 -26.01 13.42 -4.65
N ALA A 43 -26.63 12.88 -5.69
CA ALA A 43 -28.08 12.93 -5.86
C ALA A 43 -28.82 12.15 -4.74
N ASN A 44 -28.29 11.00 -4.32
CA ASN A 44 -28.83 10.21 -3.23
C ASN A 44 -27.73 9.83 -2.23
N ARG A 45 -27.34 10.77 -1.38
CA ARG A 45 -26.27 10.53 -0.38
C ARG A 45 -26.56 9.38 0.58
N GLU A 46 -27.82 9.12 0.93
CA GLU A 46 -28.19 8.04 1.84
C GLU A 46 -27.89 6.65 1.26
N ARG A 47 -27.77 6.55 -0.08
CA ARG A 47 -27.34 5.33 -0.78
C ARG A 47 -25.88 5.41 -1.24
N ASP A 48 -25.49 6.54 -1.83
CA ASP A 48 -24.29 6.67 -2.65
C ASP A 48 -23.07 7.21 -1.88
N ALA A 49 -23.23 7.75 -0.67
CA ALA A 49 -22.08 8.14 0.13
C ALA A 49 -21.30 6.90 0.59
N TYR A 50 -19.97 7.00 0.67
CA TYR A 50 -19.15 5.85 1.03
C TYR A 50 -19.50 5.22 2.40
N PRO A 51 -19.97 5.95 3.45
CA PRO A 51 -20.41 5.31 4.69
C PRO A 51 -21.64 4.41 4.49
N SER A 52 -22.61 4.85 3.69
CA SER A 52 -23.82 4.07 3.37
C SER A 52 -23.47 2.82 2.55
N GLN A 53 -22.58 2.97 1.56
CA GLN A 53 -22.09 1.85 0.78
C GLN A 53 -21.30 0.86 1.65
N LEU A 54 -20.48 1.36 2.58
CA LEU A 54 -19.74 0.54 3.53
C LEU A 54 -20.68 -0.26 4.45
N GLN A 55 -21.78 0.34 4.94
CA GLN A 55 -22.81 -0.38 5.69
C GLN A 55 -23.36 -1.58 4.90
N ASN A 56 -23.65 -1.38 3.62
CA ASN A 56 -24.19 -2.44 2.76
C ASN A 56 -23.17 -3.56 2.54
N LEU A 57 -21.89 -3.23 2.39
CA LEU A 57 -20.82 -4.22 2.22
C LEU A 57 -20.58 -5.04 3.51
N LEU A 58 -20.64 -4.40 4.68
CA LEU A 58 -20.36 -5.04 5.96
C LEU A 58 -21.56 -5.83 6.53
N GLY A 59 -22.78 -5.42 6.21
CA GLY A 59 -24.01 -6.10 6.65
C GLY A 59 -24.31 -5.94 8.15
N LYS A 60 -25.21 -6.81 8.66
CA LYS A 60 -25.89 -6.64 9.97
C LYS A 60 -24.99 -6.74 11.20
N GLY A 61 -23.77 -7.27 11.07
CA GLY A 61 -22.80 -7.33 12.18
C GLY A 61 -22.18 -5.97 12.51
N TYR A 62 -22.42 -4.95 11.68
CA TYR A 62 -21.86 -3.62 11.80
C TYR A 62 -22.96 -2.56 11.74
N GLU A 63 -22.71 -1.45 12.42
CA GLU A 63 -23.49 -0.22 12.33
C GLU A 63 -22.53 0.90 11.92
N VAL A 64 -22.66 1.38 10.69
CA VAL A 64 -21.82 2.45 10.12
C VAL A 64 -22.58 3.76 10.17
N LEU A 65 -22.01 4.74 10.86
CA LEU A 65 -22.63 6.03 11.14
C LEU A 65 -21.89 7.15 10.40
N ASN A 66 -22.63 7.94 9.64
CA ASN A 66 -22.07 9.08 8.90
C ASN A 66 -22.12 10.37 9.72
N PHE A 67 -20.96 10.80 10.21
CA PHE A 67 -20.78 12.06 10.94
C PHE A 67 -20.09 13.13 10.10
N GLY A 68 -20.16 13.03 8.78
CA GLY A 68 -19.62 14.02 7.86
C GLY A 68 -20.35 15.36 7.99
N VAL A 69 -19.63 16.49 7.89
CA VAL A 69 -20.24 17.83 7.86
C VAL A 69 -19.58 18.70 6.80
N SER A 70 -20.38 19.25 5.90
CA SER A 70 -19.87 20.07 4.79
C SER A 70 -19.06 21.29 5.25
N GLY A 71 -17.98 21.59 4.51
CA GLY A 71 -17.15 22.78 4.71
C GLY A 71 -16.25 22.78 5.94
N ARG A 72 -16.23 21.71 6.75
CA ARG A 72 -15.48 21.71 8.02
C ARG A 72 -13.99 21.45 7.89
N THR A 73 -13.23 22.12 8.75
CA THR A 73 -11.78 21.97 8.95
C THR A 73 -11.49 21.07 10.13
N LEU A 74 -10.28 20.51 10.16
CA LEU A 74 -9.71 19.91 11.35
C LEU A 74 -9.23 20.96 12.35
N LEU A 75 -8.64 22.05 11.85
CA LEU A 75 -8.20 23.20 12.64
C LEU A 75 -9.33 23.71 13.52
N ARG A 76 -9.04 23.85 14.81
CA ARG A 76 -9.99 24.21 15.87
C ARG A 76 -10.19 25.72 15.97
N ASP A 77 -9.14 26.49 15.75
CA ASP A 77 -9.18 27.96 15.76
C ASP A 77 -9.61 28.51 14.39
N THR A 78 -10.77 28.03 13.91
CA THR A 78 -11.42 28.57 12.72
C THR A 78 -12.95 28.55 12.89
N PRO A 79 -13.70 29.43 12.19
CA PRO A 79 -15.17 29.37 12.17
C PRO A 79 -15.72 28.05 11.60
N ALA A 80 -14.90 27.29 10.88
CA ALA A 80 -15.28 26.04 10.22
C ALA A 80 -14.84 24.79 11.01
N ALA A 81 -14.36 24.92 12.25
CA ALA A 81 -13.89 23.81 13.06
C ALA A 81 -14.93 22.68 13.15
N TYR A 82 -14.54 21.44 12.85
CA TYR A 82 -15.42 20.27 12.96
C TYR A 82 -15.85 20.00 14.42
N THR A 83 -14.96 20.26 15.37
CA THR A 83 -15.18 19.98 16.80
C THR A 83 -16.27 20.84 17.46
N THR A 84 -16.79 21.87 16.78
CA THR A 84 -17.90 22.69 17.27
C THR A 84 -19.27 22.21 16.79
N THR A 85 -19.31 21.16 15.97
CA THR A 85 -20.55 20.62 15.39
C THR A 85 -21.24 19.65 16.33
N SER A 86 -22.56 19.47 16.18
CA SER A 86 -23.30 18.41 16.89
C SER A 86 -22.83 17.02 16.43
N GLN A 87 -22.47 16.85 15.16
CA GLN A 87 -22.00 15.56 14.62
C GLN A 87 -20.71 15.08 15.27
N TYR A 88 -19.80 15.98 15.66
CA TYR A 88 -18.65 15.62 16.48
C TYR A 88 -19.07 15.05 17.84
N GLN A 89 -20.03 15.71 18.51
CA GLN A 89 -20.56 15.23 19.79
C GLN A 89 -21.28 13.89 19.64
N ASP A 90 -22.05 13.72 18.58
CA ASP A 90 -22.79 12.49 18.29
C ASP A 90 -21.84 11.34 17.91
N ALA A 91 -20.74 11.63 17.21
CA ALA A 91 -19.68 10.66 16.94
C ALA A 91 -19.07 10.11 18.23
N LEU A 92 -18.79 10.97 19.21
CA LEU A 92 -18.29 10.54 20.53
C LEU A 92 -19.35 9.74 21.31
N LYS A 93 -20.60 10.25 21.35
CA LYS A 93 -21.72 9.58 22.03
C LYS A 93 -22.04 8.21 21.44
N SER A 94 -21.80 8.02 20.14
CA SER A 94 -21.97 6.72 19.49
C SER A 94 -21.04 5.64 20.03
N ASN A 95 -20.02 6.01 20.83
CA ASN A 95 -19.07 5.10 21.49
C ASN A 95 -18.57 4.01 20.53
N PRO A 96 -17.98 4.38 19.38
CA PRO A 96 -17.72 3.47 18.27
C PRO A 96 -16.58 2.50 18.60
N ASN A 97 -16.53 1.36 17.90
CA ASN A 97 -15.42 0.42 17.95
C ASN A 97 -14.35 0.75 16.90
N ILE A 98 -14.74 1.39 15.79
CA ILE A 98 -13.84 1.82 14.72
C ILE A 98 -14.16 3.28 14.36
N VAL A 99 -13.14 4.10 14.16
CA VAL A 99 -13.29 5.50 13.71
C VAL A 99 -12.46 5.72 12.46
N PHE A 100 -13.12 6.11 11.37
CA PHE A 100 -12.47 6.65 10.20
C PHE A 100 -12.46 8.18 10.29
N ILE A 101 -11.29 8.81 10.20
CA ILE A 101 -11.16 10.28 10.22
C ILE A 101 -10.69 10.79 8.87
N LYS A 102 -11.55 11.54 8.17
CA LYS A 102 -11.30 12.13 6.85
C LYS A 102 -11.47 13.66 6.87
N LEU A 103 -10.55 14.34 7.53
CA LEU A 103 -10.45 15.81 7.58
C LEU A 103 -9.09 16.29 7.03
N GLY A 104 -8.96 17.59 6.74
CA GLY A 104 -7.76 18.18 6.16
C GLY A 104 -7.94 18.82 4.78
N THR A 105 -8.92 18.36 3.99
CA THR A 105 -9.17 18.94 2.64
C THR A 105 -9.45 20.45 2.72
N ASN A 106 -10.32 20.87 3.64
CA ASN A 106 -10.67 22.29 3.79
C ASN A 106 -9.55 23.08 4.48
N ASP A 107 -8.73 22.45 5.30
CA ASP A 107 -7.57 23.08 5.94
C ASP A 107 -6.53 23.54 4.91
N SER A 108 -6.53 22.95 3.71
CA SER A 108 -5.62 23.32 2.60
C SER A 108 -5.98 24.62 1.87
N ARG A 109 -7.20 25.15 2.03
CA ARG A 109 -7.64 26.39 1.37
C ARG A 109 -7.36 27.63 2.21
N LEU A 110 -7.32 28.80 1.57
CA LEU A 110 -7.25 30.09 2.25
C LEU A 110 -8.61 30.46 2.89
N PRO A 111 -8.60 31.22 4.01
CA PRO A 111 -7.41 31.62 4.78
C PRO A 111 -6.92 30.52 5.76
N TYR A 112 -7.59 29.37 5.86
CA TYR A 112 -7.31 28.37 6.90
C TYR A 112 -5.88 27.82 6.87
N ARG A 113 -5.32 27.57 5.67
CA ARG A 113 -3.94 27.08 5.55
C ARG A 113 -2.87 28.04 6.11
N LEU A 114 -3.22 29.29 6.42
CA LEU A 114 -2.32 30.21 7.12
C LEU A 114 -2.09 29.81 8.58
N LYS A 115 -2.94 28.96 9.15
CA LYS A 115 -2.81 28.40 10.52
C LYS A 115 -2.32 26.95 10.53
N ILE A 116 -1.75 26.45 9.44
CA ILE A 116 -1.49 25.01 9.26
C ILE A 116 -0.49 24.42 10.26
N ASP A 117 0.30 25.25 10.94
CA ASP A 117 1.22 24.78 11.97
C ASP A 117 0.50 24.26 13.23
N GLN A 118 -0.76 24.65 13.44
CA GLN A 118 -1.60 24.12 14.52
C GLN A 118 -2.16 22.71 14.19
N PHE A 119 -2.15 22.33 12.91
CA PHE A 119 -2.89 21.17 12.41
C PHE A 119 -2.51 19.86 13.10
N VAL A 120 -1.22 19.59 13.34
CA VAL A 120 -0.78 18.35 14.00
C VAL A 120 -1.29 18.26 15.44
N GLY A 121 -1.18 19.36 16.21
CA GLY A 121 -1.65 19.40 17.60
C GLY A 121 -3.18 19.28 17.70
N ASP A 122 -3.90 19.94 16.80
CA ASP A 122 -5.36 19.84 16.71
C ASP A 122 -5.81 18.43 16.31
N TYR A 123 -5.08 17.77 15.42
CA TYR A 123 -5.41 16.41 14.99
C TYR A 123 -5.23 15.44 16.15
N LYS A 124 -4.10 15.53 16.85
CA LYS A 124 -3.85 14.72 18.06
C LYS A 124 -4.92 14.94 19.13
N SER A 125 -5.38 16.18 19.31
CA SER A 125 -6.47 16.50 20.23
C SER A 125 -7.78 15.81 19.83
N LEU A 126 -8.14 15.83 18.53
CA LEU A 126 -9.30 15.12 18.00
C LEU A 126 -9.17 13.61 18.20
N ILE A 127 -8.02 13.01 17.87
CA ILE A 127 -7.75 11.58 18.07
C ILE A 127 -7.90 11.21 19.55
N GLN A 128 -7.35 12.03 20.45
CA GLN A 128 -7.39 11.76 21.88
C GLN A 128 -8.82 11.69 22.41
N SER A 129 -9.74 12.53 21.90
CA SER A 129 -11.16 12.46 22.28
C SER A 129 -11.81 11.10 22.00
N PHE A 130 -11.40 10.41 20.93
CA PHE A 130 -11.85 9.05 20.63
C PHE A 130 -11.09 8.00 21.44
N LYS A 131 -9.77 8.16 21.64
CA LYS A 131 -8.94 7.24 22.45
C LYS A 131 -9.42 7.14 23.91
N THR A 132 -10.06 8.18 24.45
CA THR A 132 -10.61 8.16 25.81
C THR A 132 -11.97 7.48 25.96
N LEU A 133 -12.58 7.05 24.85
CA LEU A 133 -13.88 6.37 24.91
C LEU A 133 -13.75 4.96 25.50
N PRO A 134 -14.77 4.46 26.22
CA PRO A 134 -14.73 3.13 26.85
C PRO A 134 -14.46 1.97 25.88
N THR A 135 -14.86 2.09 24.62
CA THR A 135 -14.61 1.06 23.60
C THR A 135 -13.16 0.96 23.14
N ASN A 136 -12.32 1.95 23.46
CA ASN A 136 -10.95 2.09 22.96
C ASN A 136 -10.88 1.83 21.43
N PRO A 137 -11.50 2.70 20.62
CA PRO A 137 -11.71 2.42 19.19
C PRO A 137 -10.41 2.23 18.41
N ARG A 138 -10.46 1.34 17.41
CA ARG A 138 -9.47 1.34 16.32
C ARG A 138 -9.65 2.60 15.49
N ILE A 139 -8.62 3.45 15.40
CA ILE A 139 -8.66 4.71 14.66
C ILE A 139 -7.84 4.58 13.38
N ILE A 140 -8.46 4.88 12.24
CA ILE A 140 -7.85 4.83 10.90
C ILE A 140 -7.97 6.21 10.26
N LEU A 141 -6.83 6.80 9.90
CA LEU A 141 -6.81 8.13 9.26
C LEU A 141 -6.90 7.97 7.76
N LEU A 142 -7.77 8.75 7.14
CA LEU A 142 -7.96 8.77 5.69
C LEU A 142 -7.28 10.01 5.13
N LEU A 143 -6.29 9.82 4.26
CA LEU A 143 -5.70 10.94 3.53
C LEU A 143 -6.78 11.58 2.63
N PRO A 144 -6.70 12.90 2.33
CA PRO A 144 -7.63 13.54 1.42
C PRO A 144 -7.64 12.86 0.05
N VAL A 145 -8.80 12.85 -0.63
CA VAL A 145 -8.86 12.52 -2.06
C VAL A 145 -8.12 13.58 -2.88
N THR A 146 -7.73 13.24 -4.11
CA THR A 146 -7.15 14.21 -5.04
C THR A 146 -8.15 15.33 -5.32
N SER A 147 -7.63 16.55 -5.38
CA SER A 147 -8.39 17.72 -5.84
C SER A 147 -7.96 18.06 -7.26
N PHE A 148 -8.90 18.46 -8.09
CA PHE A 148 -8.64 18.88 -9.47
C PHE A 148 -8.88 20.39 -9.66
N LEU A 149 -9.08 21.13 -8.57
CA LEU A 149 -9.17 22.58 -8.57
C LEU A 149 -7.82 23.22 -8.93
N THR A 150 -7.86 24.29 -9.72
CA THR A 150 -6.68 25.07 -10.12
C THR A 150 -6.56 26.41 -9.41
N ASP A 151 -7.66 26.93 -8.83
CA ASP A 151 -7.66 28.14 -8.03
C ASP A 151 -6.82 27.95 -6.76
N THR A 152 -5.71 28.68 -6.70
CA THR A 152 -4.70 28.55 -5.63
C THR A 152 -5.20 29.00 -4.27
N THR A 153 -6.32 29.74 -4.21
CA THR A 153 -6.97 30.14 -2.95
C THR A 153 -7.86 29.04 -2.37
N ARG A 154 -8.25 28.05 -3.18
CA ARG A 154 -9.11 26.93 -2.80
C ARG A 154 -8.30 25.69 -2.40
N GLN A 155 -8.97 24.54 -2.34
CA GLN A 155 -8.40 23.24 -1.96
C GLN A 155 -7.53 22.65 -3.10
N VAL A 156 -6.62 23.43 -3.67
CA VAL A 156 -5.75 22.98 -4.76
C VAL A 156 -4.86 21.82 -4.31
N ASP A 157 -4.65 20.86 -5.20
CA ASP A 157 -3.91 19.64 -4.93
C ASP A 157 -2.49 19.87 -4.39
N ALA A 158 -1.81 20.89 -4.92
CA ALA A 158 -0.48 21.26 -4.47
C ALA A 158 -0.45 21.63 -2.97
N ALA A 159 -1.49 22.27 -2.45
CA ALA A 159 -1.60 22.59 -1.03
C ALA A 159 -1.90 21.32 -0.19
N ILE A 160 -2.75 20.43 -0.70
CA ILE A 160 -3.05 19.14 -0.05
C ILE A 160 -1.78 18.31 0.09
N ARG A 161 -1.04 18.10 -1.01
CA ARG A 161 0.18 17.28 -1.02
C ARG A 161 1.32 17.89 -0.19
N LYS A 162 1.51 19.21 -0.23
CA LYS A 162 2.64 19.85 0.46
C LYS A 162 2.37 20.14 1.94
N LEU A 163 1.12 20.45 2.29
CA LEU A 163 0.79 20.95 3.63
C LEU A 163 0.04 19.94 4.48
N ILE A 164 -0.92 19.19 3.89
CA ILE A 164 -1.85 18.34 4.63
C ILE A 164 -1.32 16.91 4.76
N ILE A 165 -1.07 16.24 3.65
CA ILE A 165 -0.69 14.81 3.63
C ILE A 165 0.51 14.52 4.56
N PRO A 166 1.63 15.28 4.49
CA PRO A 166 2.78 15.03 5.38
C PRO A 166 2.44 15.19 6.86
N ARG A 167 1.53 16.12 7.21
CA ARG A 167 1.11 16.32 8.59
C ARG A 167 0.21 15.20 9.10
N ILE A 168 -0.66 14.63 8.26
CA ILE A 168 -1.46 13.45 8.63
C ILE A 168 -0.55 12.23 8.79
N GLN A 169 0.42 12.06 7.89
CA GLN A 169 1.44 11.00 8.02
C GLN A 169 2.26 11.16 9.29
N GLN A 170 2.66 12.39 9.66
CA GLN A 170 3.33 12.66 10.94
C GLN A 170 2.46 12.24 12.13
N VAL A 171 1.18 12.62 12.13
CA VAL A 171 0.23 12.23 13.19
C VAL A 171 0.11 10.71 13.28
N ALA A 172 0.01 10.01 12.15
CA ALA A 172 -0.04 8.54 12.14
C ALA A 172 1.23 7.89 12.69
N PHE A 173 2.39 8.46 12.40
CA PHE A 173 3.67 8.00 12.94
C PHE A 173 3.76 8.22 14.46
N ASP A 174 3.39 9.41 14.92
CA ASP A 174 3.47 9.77 16.34
C ASP A 174 2.48 8.97 17.18
N GLU A 175 1.24 8.86 16.70
CA GLU A 175 0.13 8.22 17.42
C GLU A 175 0.03 6.72 17.19
N LYS A 176 0.92 6.17 16.36
CA LYS A 176 0.96 4.76 15.92
C LYS A 176 -0.36 4.28 15.31
N LEU A 177 -0.94 5.10 14.43
CA LEU A 177 -2.24 4.86 13.79
C LEU A 177 -2.11 4.37 12.35
N GLU A 178 -3.15 3.67 11.90
CA GLU A 178 -3.33 3.23 10.52
C GLU A 178 -3.63 4.40 9.58
N LEU A 179 -3.20 4.27 8.32
CA LEU A 179 -3.43 5.21 7.24
C LEU A 179 -4.09 4.50 6.07
N ILE A 180 -5.00 5.17 5.36
CA ILE A 180 -5.44 4.78 4.03
C ILE A 180 -5.25 5.98 3.10
N ASP A 181 -4.48 5.77 2.02
CA ASP A 181 -4.19 6.81 1.04
C ASP A 181 -5.30 6.90 -0.02
N LEU A 182 -6.30 7.77 0.24
CA LEU A 182 -7.33 8.06 -0.76
C LEU A 182 -6.84 9.03 -1.85
N HIS A 183 -5.70 9.70 -1.64
CA HIS A 183 -5.13 10.63 -2.63
C HIS A 183 -4.64 9.84 -3.83
N ALA A 184 -3.71 8.91 -3.61
CA ALA A 184 -3.20 8.04 -4.67
C ALA A 184 -4.33 7.24 -5.34
N LEU A 185 -5.29 6.73 -4.54
CA LEU A 185 -6.43 5.96 -5.03
C LEU A 185 -7.34 6.72 -6.01
N THR A 186 -7.36 8.06 -5.96
CA THR A 186 -8.25 8.91 -6.77
C THR A 186 -7.51 9.82 -7.75
N ALA A 187 -6.18 9.66 -7.86
CA ALA A 187 -5.30 10.55 -8.63
C ALA A 187 -5.66 10.67 -10.12
N THR A 188 -6.28 9.63 -10.69
CA THR A 188 -6.60 9.52 -12.12
C THR A 188 -8.06 9.88 -12.45
N ASP A 189 -8.87 10.23 -11.44
CA ASP A 189 -10.33 10.22 -11.58
C ASP A 189 -10.95 11.60 -11.91
N SER A 190 -10.21 12.53 -12.52
CA SER A 190 -10.63 13.93 -12.73
C SER A 190 -12.02 14.12 -13.38
N LEU A 191 -12.42 13.19 -14.26
CA LEU A 191 -13.74 13.20 -14.90
C LEU A 191 -14.88 12.80 -13.96
N LEU A 192 -14.57 12.05 -12.90
CA LEU A 192 -15.51 11.59 -11.88
C LEU A 192 -15.64 12.56 -10.69
N PHE A 193 -15.07 13.76 -10.82
CA PHE A 193 -15.19 14.87 -9.87
C PHE A 193 -15.87 16.06 -10.59
N PRO A 194 -17.22 16.13 -10.61
CA PRO A 194 -17.95 17.10 -11.44
C PRO A 194 -17.61 18.57 -11.15
N ASP A 195 -17.37 18.91 -9.89
CA ASP A 195 -16.96 20.25 -9.45
C ASP A 195 -15.46 20.35 -9.15
N LYS A 196 -14.69 19.35 -9.58
CA LYS A 196 -13.24 19.22 -9.37
C LYS A 196 -12.81 19.05 -7.91
N LEU A 197 -13.73 18.81 -6.96
CA LEU A 197 -13.42 18.61 -5.54
C LEU A 197 -14.19 17.44 -4.89
N HIS A 198 -15.48 17.29 -5.19
CA HIS A 198 -16.34 16.27 -4.62
C HIS A 198 -16.44 15.06 -5.57
N PRO A 199 -16.18 13.84 -5.09
CA PRO A 199 -16.27 12.65 -5.90
C PRO A 199 -17.72 12.28 -6.23
N SER A 200 -17.94 11.76 -7.44
CA SER A 200 -19.19 11.12 -7.84
C SER A 200 -19.38 9.73 -7.18
N ALA A 201 -20.56 9.14 -7.35
CA ALA A 201 -20.91 7.85 -6.76
C ALA A 201 -19.92 6.71 -7.07
N PRO A 202 -19.39 6.54 -8.30
CA PRO A 202 -18.38 5.51 -8.57
C PRO A 202 -17.11 5.64 -7.73
N VAL A 203 -16.60 6.86 -7.51
CA VAL A 203 -15.42 7.07 -6.66
C VAL A 203 -15.76 6.81 -5.19
N MET A 204 -16.98 7.14 -4.74
CA MET A 204 -17.45 6.76 -3.40
C MET A 204 -17.51 5.24 -3.21
N THR A 205 -17.84 4.48 -4.26
CA THR A 205 -17.79 3.01 -4.26
C THR A 205 -16.36 2.50 -4.10
N THR A 206 -15.40 3.08 -4.84
CA THR A 206 -13.97 2.75 -4.68
C THR A 206 -13.49 2.98 -3.25
N ILE A 207 -13.86 4.12 -2.66
CA ILE A 207 -13.56 4.44 -1.25
C ILE A 207 -14.21 3.40 -0.32
N ALA A 208 -15.51 3.14 -0.45
CA ALA A 208 -16.23 2.19 0.40
C ALA A 208 -15.62 0.78 0.35
N ARG A 209 -15.23 0.30 -0.84
CA ARG A 209 -14.55 -0.99 -1.01
C ARG A 209 -13.20 -1.01 -0.29
N ARG A 210 -12.39 0.04 -0.40
CA ARG A 210 -11.10 0.11 0.30
C ARG A 210 -11.30 0.08 1.82
N LEU A 211 -12.29 0.82 2.34
CA LEU A 211 -12.60 0.82 3.76
C LEU A 211 -13.10 -0.56 4.22
N TYR A 212 -13.93 -1.22 3.42
CA TYR A 212 -14.38 -2.59 3.66
C TYR A 212 -13.19 -3.55 3.78
N GLU A 213 -12.26 -3.52 2.81
CA GLU A 213 -11.04 -4.33 2.84
C GLU A 213 -10.21 -4.10 4.12
N ALA A 214 -10.10 -2.86 4.61
CA ALA A 214 -9.39 -2.55 5.86
C ALA A 214 -10.10 -3.07 7.12
N VAL A 215 -11.43 -3.08 7.13
CA VAL A 215 -12.24 -3.62 8.24
C VAL A 215 -12.21 -5.14 8.26
N THR A 216 -12.26 -5.79 7.09
CA THR A 216 -12.34 -7.25 6.97
C THR A 216 -10.99 -7.94 6.78
N LEU A 217 -9.88 -7.19 6.78
CA LEU A 217 -8.53 -7.74 6.65
C LEU A 217 -8.30 -8.83 7.71
N LYS A 218 -7.85 -10.01 7.29
CA LYS A 218 -7.40 -11.05 8.21
C LYS A 218 -6.02 -10.69 8.74
N THR A 219 -5.89 -10.60 10.05
CA THR A 219 -4.69 -10.08 10.71
C THR A 219 -3.92 -11.15 11.47
N GLN A 220 -2.63 -10.89 11.69
CA GLN A 220 -1.77 -11.67 12.57
C GLN A 220 -1.39 -10.79 13.77
N PRO A 221 -2.12 -10.87 14.89
CA PRO A 221 -1.78 -10.08 16.07
C PRO A 221 -0.44 -10.50 16.68
N ASN A 222 0.17 -9.61 17.46
CA ASN A 222 1.39 -9.84 18.25
C ASN A 222 2.65 -10.21 17.44
N PHE A 223 2.70 -9.83 16.16
CA PHE A 223 3.93 -9.92 15.37
C PHE A 223 4.62 -8.57 15.28
N ASP A 224 5.88 -8.50 15.71
CA ASP A 224 6.75 -7.34 15.51
C ASP A 224 8.10 -7.77 14.94
N ILE A 225 8.30 -7.46 13.65
CA ILE A 225 9.54 -7.78 12.95
C ILE A 225 10.76 -7.05 13.53
N PHE A 226 10.58 -5.87 14.15
CA PHE A 226 11.72 -5.12 14.71
C PHE A 226 12.36 -5.85 15.87
N SER A 227 11.56 -6.55 16.70
CA SER A 227 12.07 -7.39 17.79
C SER A 227 12.95 -8.56 17.34
N LYS A 228 12.94 -8.86 16.04
CA LYS A 228 13.69 -9.96 15.42
C LYS A 228 14.98 -9.49 14.75
N ILE A 229 15.18 -8.18 14.62
CA ILE A 229 16.40 -7.57 14.12
C ILE A 229 17.39 -7.51 15.28
N LYS A 230 18.55 -8.17 15.12
CA LYS A 230 19.60 -8.28 16.15
C LYS A 230 20.59 -7.13 16.11
N GLU A 231 20.74 -6.49 14.95
CA GLU A 231 21.61 -5.35 14.78
C GLU A 231 21.04 -4.12 15.48
N PRO A 232 21.88 -3.13 15.82
CA PRO A 232 21.40 -1.84 16.29
C PRO A 232 20.45 -1.21 15.26
N VAL A 233 19.27 -0.80 15.71
CA VAL A 233 18.23 -0.19 14.87
C VAL A 233 18.03 1.27 15.26
N SER A 234 17.99 2.15 14.27
CA SER A 234 17.36 3.47 14.38
C SER A 234 15.96 3.41 13.79
N VAL A 235 14.97 4.09 14.38
CA VAL A 235 13.60 4.12 13.87
C VAL A 235 13.29 5.49 13.27
N SER A 236 12.94 5.49 11.99
CA SER A 236 12.49 6.67 11.23
C SER A 236 11.04 6.52 10.77
N SER A 237 10.46 7.60 10.22
CA SER A 237 9.13 7.58 9.61
C SER A 237 9.25 7.33 8.10
N PHE A 238 8.59 6.29 7.60
CA PHE A 238 8.35 6.08 6.18
C PHE A 238 6.88 6.38 5.89
N TYR A 239 6.59 7.62 5.47
CA TYR A 239 5.24 8.07 5.12
C TYR A 239 4.17 7.74 6.19
N GLY A 240 4.53 7.84 7.48
CA GLY A 240 3.63 7.56 8.61
C GLY A 240 3.81 6.19 9.27
N TYR A 241 4.60 5.31 8.66
CA TYR A 241 4.93 3.98 9.19
C TYR A 241 6.30 3.98 9.88
N ASP A 242 6.48 3.09 10.85
CA ASP A 242 7.78 2.94 11.50
C ASP A 242 8.72 2.19 10.55
N CYS A 243 9.92 2.72 10.36
CA CYS A 243 10.98 2.17 9.52
C CYS A 243 12.22 1.90 10.38
N ALA A 244 12.63 0.64 10.47
CA ALA A 244 13.89 0.25 11.08
C ALA A 244 15.03 0.41 10.07
N ASP A 245 16.01 1.23 10.43
CA ASP A 245 17.27 1.45 9.73
C ASP A 245 18.39 0.71 10.45
N PHE A 246 19.10 -0.18 9.75
CA PHE A 246 20.19 -0.99 10.32
C PHE A 246 21.21 -1.40 9.25
N THR A 247 22.34 -1.95 9.68
CA THR A 247 23.38 -2.45 8.78
C THR A 247 23.44 -3.98 8.86
N PHE A 248 23.25 -4.67 7.74
CA PHE A 248 23.42 -6.12 7.65
C PHE A 248 24.57 -6.44 6.71
N GLN A 249 25.57 -7.18 7.19
CA GLN A 249 26.76 -7.55 6.42
C GLN A 249 27.45 -6.36 5.71
N GLY A 250 27.55 -5.24 6.43
CA GLY A 250 28.18 -4.02 5.91
C GLY A 250 27.31 -3.22 4.92
N ARG A 251 26.06 -3.62 4.69
CA ARG A 251 25.13 -2.92 3.80
C ARG A 251 23.97 -2.29 4.55
N ALA A 252 23.59 -1.09 4.12
CA ALA A 252 22.42 -0.41 4.65
C ALA A 252 21.15 -1.22 4.32
N CYS A 253 20.34 -1.47 5.33
CA CYS A 253 19.08 -2.20 5.22
C CYS A 253 17.96 -1.43 5.89
N LYS A 254 16.75 -1.62 5.37
CA LYS A 254 15.54 -0.98 5.91
C LYS A 254 14.41 -1.99 5.96
N VAL A 255 13.61 -1.92 7.02
CA VAL A 255 12.36 -2.68 7.15
C VAL A 255 11.28 -1.74 7.65
N VAL A 256 10.19 -1.61 6.92
CA VAL A 256 8.99 -0.87 7.36
C VAL A 256 7.94 -1.87 7.76
N LYS A 257 7.37 -1.70 8.95
CA LYS A 257 6.29 -2.56 9.45
C LYS A 257 4.93 -1.90 9.26
N PRO A 258 3.90 -2.67 8.86
CA PRO A 258 2.55 -2.15 8.80
C PRO A 258 2.02 -1.95 10.23
N ARG A 259 1.00 -1.10 10.36
CA ARG A 259 0.30 -0.88 11.64
C ARG A 259 -0.52 -2.11 12.05
N VAL A 260 -1.07 -2.80 11.07
CA VAL A 260 -1.77 -4.07 11.22
C VAL A 260 -1.12 -5.08 10.29
N VAL A 261 -0.61 -6.18 10.84
CA VAL A 261 0.06 -7.23 10.05
C VAL A 261 -0.98 -8.16 9.44
N ALA A 262 -0.92 -8.39 8.13
CA ALA A 262 -1.79 -9.35 7.46
C ALA A 262 -1.40 -10.79 7.80
N THR A 263 -2.39 -11.70 7.83
CA THR A 263 -2.13 -13.15 7.94
C THR A 263 -1.15 -13.60 6.85
N GLY A 264 -0.25 -14.52 7.20
CA GLY A 264 0.82 -14.96 6.30
C GLY A 264 2.06 -14.07 6.30
N LYS A 265 1.99 -12.86 6.88
CA LYS A 265 3.11 -11.90 7.00
C LYS A 265 3.76 -11.62 5.63
N PRO A 266 2.98 -11.19 4.62
CA PRO A 266 3.48 -10.93 3.29
C PRO A 266 4.45 -9.75 3.30
N TRP A 267 5.30 -9.70 2.29
CA TRP A 267 6.33 -8.68 2.19
C TRP A 267 6.71 -8.41 0.74
N ILE A 268 7.03 -7.14 0.49
CA ILE A 268 7.58 -6.63 -0.76
C ILE A 268 9.02 -6.20 -0.53
N TRP A 269 9.88 -6.53 -1.48
CA TRP A 269 11.29 -6.22 -1.41
C TRP A 269 11.68 -5.31 -2.57
N ARG A 270 11.96 -4.06 -2.22
CA ARG A 270 12.44 -3.03 -3.14
C ARG A 270 13.92 -3.22 -3.46
N ALA A 271 14.25 -3.26 -4.74
CA ALA A 271 15.62 -3.47 -5.20
C ALA A 271 16.49 -2.20 -5.10
N ARG A 272 15.95 -1.04 -5.51
CA ARG A 272 16.67 0.24 -5.65
C ARG A 272 15.74 1.42 -5.38
N PHE A 273 16.31 2.63 -5.31
CA PHE A 273 15.56 3.89 -5.23
C PHE A 273 14.58 3.95 -4.05
N TRP A 274 15.10 3.77 -2.83
CA TRP A 274 14.30 3.80 -1.60
C TRP A 274 13.43 5.07 -1.51
N GLY A 275 12.12 4.89 -1.34
CA GLY A 275 11.15 5.98 -1.17
C GLY A 275 10.80 6.77 -2.44
N HIS A 276 11.33 6.40 -3.61
CA HIS A 276 10.94 7.03 -4.88
C HIS A 276 9.65 6.42 -5.43
N GLU A 277 8.66 7.23 -5.80
CA GLU A 277 7.33 6.78 -6.28
C GLU A 277 6.69 5.70 -5.38
N PRO A 278 6.51 6.00 -4.07
CA PRO A 278 6.23 5.00 -3.02
C PRO A 278 4.75 4.57 -2.95
N GLN A 279 3.88 5.04 -3.83
CA GLN A 279 2.43 4.81 -3.71
C GLN A 279 2.05 3.33 -3.64
N THR A 280 2.76 2.45 -4.37
CA THR A 280 2.58 1.00 -4.28
C THR A 280 2.98 0.46 -2.90
N ASP A 281 4.13 0.89 -2.38
CA ASP A 281 4.62 0.49 -1.06
C ASP A 281 3.65 0.89 0.05
N ILE A 282 3.19 2.14 0.03
CA ILE A 282 2.26 2.69 1.02
C ILE A 282 0.93 1.92 0.97
N ALA A 283 0.42 1.64 -0.23
CA ALA A 283 -0.82 0.88 -0.42
C ALA A 283 -0.70 -0.60 -0.01
N LEU A 284 0.51 -1.18 0.00
CA LEU A 284 0.73 -2.53 0.53
C LEU A 284 0.94 -2.52 2.05
N LEU A 285 1.64 -1.51 2.59
CA LEU A 285 1.76 -1.28 4.03
C LEU A 285 0.38 -1.11 4.69
N ASP A 286 -0.53 -0.36 4.05
CA ASP A 286 -1.91 -0.21 4.54
C ASP A 286 -2.75 -1.50 4.48
N ARG A 287 -2.30 -2.49 3.70
CA ARG A 287 -2.86 -3.84 3.58
C ARG A 287 -2.12 -4.88 4.40
N GLY A 288 -1.18 -4.46 5.24
CA GLY A 288 -0.50 -5.33 6.19
C GLY A 288 0.71 -6.07 5.63
N PHE A 289 1.28 -5.60 4.52
CA PHE A 289 2.59 -6.05 4.05
C PHE A 289 3.72 -5.37 4.81
N HIS A 290 4.85 -6.04 4.87
CA HIS A 290 6.13 -5.41 5.24
C HIS A 290 6.84 -4.94 3.96
N LEU A 291 7.51 -3.79 4.02
CA LEU A 291 8.41 -3.33 2.97
C LEU A 291 9.85 -3.51 3.44
N VAL A 292 10.69 -4.12 2.62
CA VAL A 292 12.10 -4.32 2.95
C VAL A 292 13.04 -3.82 1.85
N TYR A 293 14.26 -3.47 2.27
CA TYR A 293 15.35 -3.06 1.39
C TYR A 293 16.68 -3.55 1.95
N CYS A 294 17.55 -4.03 1.06
CA CYS A 294 18.94 -4.40 1.37
C CYS A 294 19.82 -3.86 0.25
N ASP A 295 20.72 -2.94 0.60
CA ASP A 295 21.52 -2.22 -0.38
C ASP A 295 22.53 -3.14 -1.09
N VAL A 296 22.32 -3.28 -2.39
CA VAL A 296 23.24 -3.95 -3.33
C VAL A 296 23.57 -3.01 -4.49
N ALA A 297 23.51 -1.70 -4.25
CA ALA A 297 23.84 -0.68 -5.25
C ALA A 297 25.12 -1.03 -6.01
N GLU A 298 25.06 -0.84 -7.32
CA GLU A 298 26.23 -0.90 -8.21
C GLU A 298 26.92 -2.27 -8.29
N LEU A 299 26.26 -3.33 -7.81
CA LEU A 299 26.63 -4.73 -8.06
C LEU A 299 25.86 -5.36 -9.23
N PHE A 300 24.95 -4.60 -9.88
CA PHE A 300 24.21 -4.97 -11.09
C PHE A 300 23.68 -6.42 -11.13
N GLY A 301 23.14 -6.90 -10.01
CA GLY A 301 22.60 -8.26 -9.89
C GLY A 301 23.62 -9.38 -10.15
N ASN A 302 24.91 -9.13 -9.93
CA ASN A 302 26.00 -10.10 -10.05
C ASN A 302 25.92 -11.19 -8.95
N ALA A 303 26.88 -12.12 -8.93
CA ALA A 303 26.92 -13.20 -7.94
C ALA A 303 27.04 -12.70 -6.49
N GLU A 304 27.76 -11.60 -6.25
CA GLU A 304 27.86 -10.99 -4.91
C GLU A 304 26.50 -10.46 -4.45
N ALA A 305 25.79 -9.73 -5.32
CA ALA A 305 24.46 -9.19 -5.03
C ALA A 305 23.47 -10.31 -4.71
N VAL A 306 23.44 -11.36 -5.54
CA VAL A 306 22.57 -12.52 -5.34
C VAL A 306 22.89 -13.21 -4.02
N GLU A 307 24.15 -13.45 -3.69
CA GLU A 307 24.53 -14.14 -2.46
C GLU A 307 24.23 -13.31 -1.21
N LEU A 308 24.43 -12.00 -1.28
CA LEU A 308 24.04 -11.09 -0.21
C LEU A 308 22.52 -11.08 0.00
N TRP A 309 21.74 -11.03 -1.07
CA TRP A 309 20.28 -11.17 -0.99
C TRP A 309 19.83 -12.57 -0.54
N ASN A 310 20.53 -13.65 -0.86
CA ASN A 310 20.25 -14.98 -0.29
C ASN A 310 20.34 -14.96 1.24
N LYS A 311 21.38 -14.31 1.77
CA LYS A 311 21.59 -14.17 3.23
C LYS A 311 20.54 -13.26 3.85
N PHE A 312 20.21 -12.14 3.20
CA PHE A 312 19.17 -11.21 3.70
C PHE A 312 17.77 -11.83 3.65
N TYR A 313 17.42 -12.54 2.58
CA TYR A 313 16.17 -13.32 2.49
C TYR A 313 16.05 -14.28 3.66
N LYS A 314 17.10 -15.08 3.90
CA LYS A 314 17.13 -16.05 4.99
C LYS A 314 16.97 -15.37 6.34
N TYR A 315 17.52 -14.16 6.49
CA TYR A 315 17.38 -13.38 7.71
C TYR A 315 15.93 -12.91 7.93
N MET A 316 15.31 -12.30 6.92
CA MET A 316 13.91 -11.84 6.98
C MET A 316 12.92 -12.98 7.15
N ASN A 317 13.14 -14.11 6.47
CA ASN A 317 12.30 -15.30 6.62
C ASN A 317 12.43 -15.93 8.01
N LYS A 318 13.65 -16.04 8.57
CA LYS A 318 13.85 -16.46 9.98
C LYS A 318 13.24 -15.50 10.98
N ALA A 319 13.16 -14.22 10.64
CA ALA A 319 12.48 -13.20 11.42
C ALA A 319 10.94 -13.30 11.30
N GLY A 320 10.43 -14.18 10.43
CA GLY A 320 9.03 -14.62 10.38
C GLY A 320 8.26 -14.15 9.15
N LEU A 321 8.87 -13.45 8.20
CA LEU A 321 8.19 -13.06 6.95
C LEU A 321 7.93 -14.28 6.05
N ALA A 322 6.93 -14.17 5.19
CA ALA A 322 6.47 -15.25 4.31
C ALA A 322 7.61 -15.92 3.49
N ASP A 323 7.47 -17.20 3.17
CA ASP A 323 8.44 -17.94 2.34
C ASP A 323 8.49 -17.47 0.87
N LYS A 324 7.51 -16.69 0.43
CA LYS A 324 7.49 -16.10 -0.90
C LYS A 324 7.46 -14.59 -0.80
N VAL A 325 8.37 -13.92 -1.50
CA VAL A 325 8.50 -12.47 -1.54
C VAL A 325 8.00 -11.89 -2.86
N CYS A 326 7.40 -10.71 -2.80
CA CYS A 326 7.10 -9.91 -3.98
C CYS A 326 8.32 -9.02 -4.27
N LEU A 327 8.94 -9.18 -5.43
CA LEU A 327 10.10 -8.37 -5.81
C LEU A 327 9.62 -7.11 -6.53
N GLU A 328 10.18 -5.97 -6.14
CA GLU A 328 9.94 -4.67 -6.78
C GLU A 328 11.24 -4.11 -7.34
N GLY A 329 11.25 -3.76 -8.62
CA GLY A 329 12.41 -3.12 -9.26
C GLY A 329 12.02 -1.97 -10.17
N LEU A 330 12.49 -0.76 -9.86
CA LEU A 330 12.37 0.41 -10.75
C LEU A 330 13.67 0.58 -11.54
N SER A 331 13.57 0.85 -12.84
CA SER A 331 14.72 1.08 -13.74
C SER A 331 15.75 -0.07 -13.64
N ARG A 332 17.01 0.25 -13.33
CA ARG A 332 18.08 -0.74 -13.09
C ARG A 332 17.77 -1.78 -12.02
N GLY A 333 16.79 -1.52 -11.15
CA GLY A 333 16.26 -2.47 -10.17
C GLY A 333 15.74 -3.76 -10.79
N GLY A 334 15.28 -3.74 -12.06
CA GLY A 334 14.83 -4.91 -12.79
C GLY A 334 15.90 -6.01 -12.91
N ILE A 335 17.17 -5.62 -13.08
CA ILE A 335 18.31 -6.56 -13.16
C ILE A 335 18.46 -7.35 -11.86
N TYR A 336 18.43 -6.65 -10.72
CA TYR A 336 18.58 -7.27 -9.40
C TYR A 336 17.41 -8.21 -9.10
N ALA A 337 16.19 -7.76 -9.36
CA ALA A 337 14.98 -8.55 -9.15
C ALA A 337 15.01 -9.86 -9.96
N TYR A 338 15.26 -9.78 -11.28
CA TYR A 338 15.26 -10.97 -12.12
C TYR A 338 16.46 -11.89 -11.87
N ASN A 339 17.67 -11.35 -11.68
CA ASN A 339 18.83 -12.21 -11.42
C ASN A 339 18.69 -12.99 -10.11
N TRP A 340 18.14 -12.37 -9.06
CA TRP A 340 17.85 -13.10 -7.82
C TRP A 340 16.70 -14.11 -8.01
N ALA A 341 15.63 -13.73 -8.72
CA ALA A 341 14.47 -14.59 -8.97
C ALA A 341 14.84 -15.87 -9.73
N VAL A 342 15.76 -15.80 -10.69
CA VAL A 342 16.24 -16.98 -11.43
C VAL A 342 16.94 -18.00 -10.53
N GLU A 343 17.74 -17.53 -9.57
CA GLU A 343 18.44 -18.41 -8.63
C GLU A 343 17.52 -18.92 -7.51
N ASN A 344 16.40 -18.24 -7.28
CA ASN A 344 15.51 -18.47 -6.15
C ASN A 344 14.02 -18.64 -6.53
N PRO A 345 13.65 -19.34 -7.61
CA PRO A 345 12.31 -19.25 -8.19
C PRO A 345 11.19 -19.69 -7.24
N LYS A 346 11.47 -20.64 -6.34
CA LYS A 346 10.50 -21.15 -5.36
C LYS A 346 10.19 -20.15 -4.23
N LYS A 347 11.01 -19.11 -4.06
CA LYS A 347 10.87 -18.06 -3.04
C LYS A 347 10.20 -16.80 -3.58
N VAL A 348 9.75 -16.80 -4.84
CA VAL A 348 9.13 -15.64 -5.49
C VAL A 348 7.62 -15.81 -5.50
N ALA A 349 6.91 -14.82 -4.98
CA ALA A 349 5.45 -14.70 -5.12
C ALA A 349 5.10 -14.10 -6.49
N CYS A 350 5.73 -12.98 -6.82
CA CYS A 350 5.63 -12.28 -8.10
C CYS A 350 6.81 -11.33 -8.29
N VAL A 351 6.97 -10.83 -9.51
CA VAL A 351 7.90 -9.75 -9.84
C VAL A 351 7.11 -8.58 -10.41
N TYR A 352 7.16 -7.42 -9.76
CA TYR A 352 6.70 -6.15 -10.31
C TYR A 352 7.92 -5.29 -10.63
N VAL A 353 8.03 -4.82 -11.87
CA VAL A 353 9.09 -3.91 -12.28
C VAL A 353 8.58 -2.76 -13.14
N ASP A 354 9.23 -1.61 -13.06
CA ASP A 354 8.85 -0.39 -13.79
C ASP A 354 10.02 0.15 -14.61
N ALA A 355 9.79 0.41 -15.89
CA ALA A 355 10.80 0.73 -16.91
C ALA A 355 12.08 -0.11 -16.73
N PRO A 356 11.96 -1.45 -16.64
CA PRO A 356 13.04 -2.29 -16.16
C PRO A 356 14.18 -2.35 -17.16
N VAL A 357 15.40 -2.18 -16.65
CA VAL A 357 16.59 -2.57 -17.41
C VAL A 357 16.66 -4.09 -17.41
N LEU A 358 16.70 -4.68 -18.59
CA LEU A 358 16.76 -6.12 -18.82
C LEU A 358 17.94 -6.52 -19.70
N ASP A 359 18.66 -5.56 -20.29
CA ASP A 359 19.96 -5.75 -20.94
C ASP A 359 20.93 -4.61 -20.61
N LEU A 360 22.04 -4.96 -19.94
CA LEU A 360 23.12 -4.04 -19.59
C LEU A 360 23.77 -3.39 -20.82
N LYS A 361 23.67 -4.03 -22.00
CA LYS A 361 24.15 -3.46 -23.27
C LYS A 361 23.25 -2.33 -23.79
N SER A 362 21.94 -2.39 -23.51
CA SER A 362 21.00 -1.30 -23.77
C SER A 362 21.30 -0.16 -22.78
N TRP A 363 21.00 -0.35 -21.50
CA TRP A 363 21.41 0.56 -20.44
C TRP A 363 22.17 -0.25 -19.37
N PRO A 364 23.35 0.17 -18.90
CA PRO A 364 23.99 1.46 -19.15
C PRO A 364 24.85 1.53 -20.42
N GLY A 365 24.97 0.45 -21.21
CA GLY A 365 25.93 0.36 -22.32
C GLY A 365 25.72 1.37 -23.45
N GLY A 366 24.49 1.81 -23.72
CA GLY A 366 24.17 2.71 -24.82
C GLY A 366 24.53 2.12 -26.19
N LYS A 367 24.42 0.79 -26.34
CA LYS A 367 24.84 0.05 -27.55
C LYS A 367 23.71 -0.21 -28.54
N GLY A 368 22.55 0.38 -28.27
CA GLY A 368 21.41 0.49 -29.16
C GLY A 368 20.95 1.95 -29.23
N LYS A 369 19.66 2.16 -29.08
CA LYS A 369 18.92 3.43 -29.03
C LYS A 369 18.93 4.07 -27.64
N SER A 370 19.18 3.30 -26.58
CA SER A 370 19.32 3.87 -25.23
C SER A 370 20.40 4.95 -25.22
N LYS A 371 20.14 6.05 -24.49
CA LYS A 371 21.15 7.09 -24.22
C LYS A 371 22.37 6.55 -23.48
N GLY A 372 22.25 5.39 -22.81
CA GLY A 372 23.30 4.79 -21.99
C GLY A 372 23.68 5.65 -20.77
N SER A 373 24.74 5.22 -20.10
CA SER A 373 25.39 5.94 -19.01
C SER A 373 26.86 5.50 -18.95
N PRO A 374 27.81 6.27 -19.51
CA PRO A 374 29.21 5.89 -19.56
C PRO A 374 29.82 5.58 -18.18
N SER A 375 29.41 6.31 -17.15
CA SER A 375 29.86 6.07 -15.77
C SER A 375 29.35 4.73 -15.24
N ASP A 376 28.06 4.43 -15.40
CA ASP A 376 27.49 3.16 -14.95
C ASP A 376 28.00 1.98 -15.78
N TRP A 377 28.29 2.17 -17.08
CA TRP A 377 28.93 1.16 -17.93
C TRP A 377 30.33 0.80 -17.44
N ALA A 378 31.12 1.79 -17.01
CA ALA A 378 32.43 1.55 -16.41
C ALA A 378 32.33 0.77 -15.09
N ILE A 379 31.33 1.08 -14.26
CA ILE A 379 31.06 0.34 -13.02
C ILE A 379 30.66 -1.10 -13.34
N PHE A 380 29.72 -1.32 -14.27
CA PHE A 380 29.33 -2.67 -14.70
C PHE A 380 30.55 -3.49 -15.16
N LYS A 381 31.40 -2.93 -16.03
CA LYS A 381 32.60 -3.63 -16.49
C LYS A 381 33.53 -4.01 -15.33
N LYS A 382 33.78 -3.07 -14.42
CA LYS A 382 34.60 -3.31 -13.24
C LYS A 382 34.00 -4.39 -12.34
N ASP A 383 32.72 -4.32 -12.06
CA ASP A 383 31.99 -5.20 -11.17
C ASP A 383 31.95 -6.66 -11.68
N TYR A 384 31.83 -6.83 -12.99
CA TYR A 384 31.89 -8.15 -13.64
C TYR A 384 33.30 -8.57 -14.08
N GLY A 385 34.33 -7.77 -13.80
CA GLY A 385 35.73 -8.09 -14.13
C GLY A 385 36.07 -8.01 -15.63
N PHE A 386 35.28 -7.30 -16.44
CA PHE A 386 35.56 -7.08 -17.86
C PHE A 386 36.62 -6.00 -18.06
N THR A 387 37.68 -6.36 -18.76
CA THR A 387 38.81 -5.47 -19.07
C THR A 387 38.69 -4.86 -20.46
N THR A 388 37.90 -5.46 -21.35
CA THR A 388 37.67 -4.98 -22.72
C THR A 388 36.20 -4.74 -23.03
N GLU A 389 35.94 -3.91 -24.03
CA GLU A 389 34.58 -3.69 -24.54
C GLU A 389 33.99 -4.97 -25.15
N VAL A 390 34.83 -5.80 -25.79
CA VAL A 390 34.41 -7.06 -26.41
C VAL A 390 33.89 -8.04 -25.36
N GLU A 391 34.57 -8.16 -24.22
CA GLU A 391 34.11 -9.00 -23.10
C GLU A 391 32.74 -8.54 -22.59
N ALA A 392 32.58 -7.23 -22.37
CA ALA A 392 31.33 -6.64 -21.90
C ALA A 392 30.18 -6.83 -22.91
N MET A 393 30.46 -6.70 -24.20
CA MET A 393 29.48 -6.93 -25.28
C MET A 393 29.10 -8.41 -25.43
N ASN A 394 29.98 -9.33 -25.05
CA ASN A 394 29.73 -10.76 -25.07
C ASN A 394 29.05 -11.27 -23.78
N PHE A 395 28.74 -10.41 -22.82
CA PHE A 395 28.03 -10.80 -21.60
C PHE A 395 26.66 -11.43 -21.90
N LYS A 396 26.40 -12.58 -21.25
CA LYS A 396 25.17 -13.40 -21.38
C LYS A 396 24.43 -13.62 -20.06
N GLY A 397 24.65 -12.76 -19.07
CA GLY A 397 24.02 -12.86 -17.75
C GLY A 397 22.85 -11.88 -17.54
N ASN A 398 22.37 -11.20 -18.59
CA ASN A 398 21.25 -10.28 -18.44
C ASN A 398 19.92 -11.02 -18.23
N PRO A 399 18.90 -10.37 -17.63
CA PRO A 399 17.55 -10.91 -17.62
C PRO A 399 17.04 -11.38 -19.00
N LEU A 400 17.33 -10.63 -20.08
CA LEU A 400 16.98 -11.02 -21.45
C LEU A 400 17.66 -12.30 -21.93
N ASP A 401 18.91 -12.55 -21.50
CA ASP A 401 19.64 -13.76 -21.87
C ASP A 401 19.14 -15.00 -21.08
N ARG A 402 18.34 -14.78 -20.03
CA ARG A 402 17.93 -15.79 -19.05
C ARG A 402 16.42 -16.04 -19.00
N VAL A 403 15.67 -15.57 -20.00
CA VAL A 403 14.21 -15.74 -20.06
C VAL A 403 13.77 -17.21 -19.90
N PRO A 404 14.41 -18.22 -20.52
CA PRO A 404 14.02 -19.62 -20.30
C PRO A 404 14.07 -20.05 -18.83
N GLN A 405 15.07 -19.60 -18.09
CA GLN A 405 15.24 -19.91 -16.67
C GLN A 405 14.22 -19.14 -15.81
N ILE A 406 13.91 -17.88 -16.17
CA ILE A 406 12.86 -17.08 -15.52
C ILE A 406 11.50 -17.77 -15.68
N VAL A 407 11.13 -18.17 -16.90
CA VAL A 407 9.84 -18.82 -17.19
C VAL A 407 9.71 -20.16 -16.46
N LYS A 408 10.81 -20.94 -16.38
CA LYS A 408 10.85 -22.17 -15.59
C LYS A 408 10.51 -21.95 -14.11
N GLY A 409 10.71 -20.73 -13.59
CA GLY A 409 10.35 -20.35 -12.23
C GLY A 409 8.84 -20.25 -11.96
N ASN A 410 8.01 -20.10 -13.00
CA ASN A 410 6.54 -20.10 -12.94
C ASN A 410 5.92 -19.12 -11.92
N PHE A 411 6.54 -17.95 -11.73
CA PHE A 411 5.94 -16.83 -11.00
C PHE A 411 5.36 -15.80 -12.00
N PRO A 412 4.27 -15.10 -11.63
CA PRO A 412 3.71 -14.02 -12.44
C PRO A 412 4.61 -12.78 -12.43
N MET A 413 4.64 -12.07 -13.56
CA MET A 413 5.43 -10.86 -13.80
C MET A 413 4.53 -9.71 -14.24
N LEU A 414 4.77 -8.51 -13.70
CA LEU A 414 4.14 -7.27 -14.13
C LEU A 414 5.22 -6.26 -14.50
N HIS A 415 5.19 -5.78 -15.74
CA HIS A 415 5.98 -4.63 -16.16
C HIS A 415 5.08 -3.41 -16.31
N VAL A 416 5.56 -2.25 -15.88
CA VAL A 416 4.98 -0.95 -16.24
C VAL A 416 6.03 -0.21 -17.05
N VAL A 417 5.71 0.32 -18.22
CA VAL A 417 6.68 0.97 -19.12
C VAL A 417 6.17 2.28 -19.67
N GLY A 418 7.08 3.23 -19.90
CA GLY A 418 6.82 4.42 -20.72
C GLY A 418 7.11 4.12 -22.19
N ASP A 419 6.14 4.37 -23.07
CA ASP A 419 6.31 4.04 -24.50
C ASP A 419 7.34 4.90 -25.22
N ALA A 420 7.65 6.07 -24.66
CA ALA A 420 8.64 7.01 -25.18
C ALA A 420 9.94 6.98 -24.36
N ASP A 421 10.20 5.91 -23.59
CA ASP A 421 11.42 5.77 -22.79
C ASP A 421 12.67 5.73 -23.68
N ASP A 422 13.55 6.71 -23.51
CA ASP A 422 14.82 6.82 -24.23
C ASP A 422 16.04 6.43 -23.39
N ALA A 423 15.85 6.19 -22.08
CA ALA A 423 16.88 5.70 -21.18
C ALA A 423 16.88 4.17 -21.16
N VAL A 424 15.71 3.56 -21.09
CA VAL A 424 15.49 2.10 -21.10
C VAL A 424 14.45 1.76 -22.18
N PRO A 425 14.81 1.84 -23.48
CA PRO A 425 13.84 1.67 -24.55
C PRO A 425 13.11 0.35 -24.47
N VAL A 426 11.78 0.40 -24.60
CA VAL A 426 10.89 -0.78 -24.56
C VAL A 426 11.32 -1.81 -25.60
N SER A 427 11.67 -1.36 -26.81
CA SER A 427 12.14 -2.21 -27.92
C SER A 427 13.44 -2.98 -27.64
N GLU A 428 14.20 -2.57 -26.64
CA GLU A 428 15.47 -3.20 -26.26
C GLU A 428 15.36 -4.00 -24.97
N ASN A 429 14.30 -3.80 -24.19
CA ASN A 429 14.14 -4.40 -22.87
C ASN A 429 12.80 -5.16 -22.79
N THR A 430 11.70 -4.49 -22.44
CA THR A 430 10.44 -5.19 -22.13
C THR A 430 9.83 -5.89 -23.33
N GLU A 431 9.87 -5.32 -24.54
CA GLU A 431 9.28 -5.94 -25.74
C GLU A 431 9.95 -7.29 -26.10
N PRO A 432 11.28 -7.39 -26.27
CA PRO A 432 11.92 -8.68 -26.53
C PRO A 432 11.79 -9.67 -25.35
N PHE A 433 11.71 -9.17 -24.12
CA PHE A 433 11.49 -10.00 -22.93
C PHE A 433 10.08 -10.62 -22.95
N GLU A 434 9.04 -9.80 -23.10
CA GLU A 434 7.64 -10.21 -23.14
C GLU A 434 7.41 -11.23 -24.26
N LYS A 435 7.92 -10.96 -25.47
CA LYS A 435 7.80 -11.88 -26.61
C LYS A 435 8.35 -13.27 -26.28
N GLN A 436 9.53 -13.34 -25.66
CA GLN A 436 10.13 -14.62 -25.28
C GLN A 436 9.39 -15.30 -24.12
N VAL A 437 8.98 -14.53 -23.11
CA VAL A 437 8.21 -15.07 -21.98
C VAL A 437 6.91 -15.72 -22.47
N LEU A 438 6.16 -15.03 -23.33
CA LEU A 438 4.91 -15.55 -23.90
C LEU A 438 5.15 -16.77 -24.79
N ALA A 439 6.19 -16.75 -25.63
CA ALA A 439 6.55 -17.89 -26.48
C ALA A 439 6.90 -19.16 -25.69
N LEU A 440 7.39 -19.01 -24.45
CA LEU A 440 7.71 -20.11 -23.55
C LEU A 440 6.58 -20.43 -22.56
N GLY A 441 5.39 -19.82 -22.70
CA GLY A 441 4.23 -20.05 -21.83
C GLY A 441 4.33 -19.43 -20.44
N GLY A 442 5.22 -18.45 -20.24
CA GLY A 442 5.33 -17.70 -19.01
C GLY A 442 4.19 -16.69 -18.81
N LYS A 443 4.06 -16.18 -17.59
CA LYS A 443 2.97 -15.29 -17.17
C LYS A 443 3.48 -13.87 -17.01
N ILE A 444 3.23 -13.02 -17.99
CA ILE A 444 3.58 -11.60 -17.96
C ILE A 444 2.36 -10.73 -18.29
N THR A 445 2.29 -9.58 -17.65
CA THR A 445 1.40 -8.48 -18.00
C THR A 445 2.23 -7.23 -18.15
N VAL A 446 1.99 -6.45 -19.20
CA VAL A 446 2.69 -5.18 -19.44
C VAL A 446 1.66 -4.05 -19.46
N ILE A 447 1.87 -3.04 -18.62
CA ILE A 447 1.09 -1.80 -18.61
C ILE A 447 1.91 -0.74 -19.33
N HIS A 448 1.40 -0.30 -20.48
CA HIS A 448 1.99 0.78 -21.26
C HIS A 448 1.47 2.14 -20.82
N LYS A 449 2.38 3.11 -20.70
CA LYS A 449 2.09 4.53 -20.46
C LYS A 449 2.39 5.31 -21.76
N PRO A 450 1.39 5.56 -22.62
CA PRO A 450 1.59 6.21 -23.91
C PRO A 450 2.23 7.60 -23.77
N GLY A 451 3.28 7.85 -24.55
CA GLY A 451 3.98 9.13 -24.59
C GLY A 451 4.81 9.47 -23.34
N VAL A 452 4.84 8.59 -22.33
CA VAL A 452 5.66 8.76 -21.12
C VAL A 452 7.08 8.28 -21.40
N ASN A 453 8.07 9.08 -21.01
CA ASN A 453 9.50 8.73 -21.08
C ASN A 453 9.87 7.83 -19.88
N HIS A 454 11.14 7.80 -19.45
CA HIS A 454 11.61 6.97 -18.34
C HIS A 454 10.89 7.24 -17.00
N HIS A 455 10.51 8.50 -16.79
CA HIS A 455 9.83 8.95 -15.58
C HIS A 455 8.48 9.60 -15.93
N PRO A 456 7.52 9.60 -14.98
CA PRO A 456 7.59 9.03 -13.64
C PRO A 456 7.53 7.49 -13.62
N HIS A 457 8.13 6.88 -12.59
CA HIS A 457 7.92 5.46 -12.29
C HIS A 457 6.58 5.24 -11.58
N SER A 458 6.14 3.98 -11.55
CA SER A 458 4.88 3.51 -11.00
C SER A 458 3.67 4.15 -11.70
N LEU A 459 2.47 3.90 -11.14
CA LEU A 459 1.22 4.50 -11.56
C LEU A 459 0.75 5.48 -10.48
N PRO A 460 0.21 6.66 -10.82
CA PRO A 460 -0.33 7.58 -9.81
C PRO A 460 -1.39 6.92 -8.93
N ASN A 461 -2.27 6.11 -9.53
CA ASN A 461 -3.13 5.18 -8.81
C ASN A 461 -2.50 3.78 -8.84
N PRO A 462 -1.98 3.27 -7.71
CA PRO A 462 -1.23 2.01 -7.68
C PRO A 462 -2.14 0.76 -7.74
N THR A 463 -3.46 0.92 -7.80
CA THR A 463 -4.43 -0.20 -7.73
C THR A 463 -4.10 -1.35 -8.70
N PRO A 464 -3.76 -1.13 -9.99
CA PRO A 464 -3.43 -2.24 -10.89
C PRO A 464 -2.21 -3.05 -10.43
N ILE A 465 -1.22 -2.40 -9.82
CA ILE A 465 -0.01 -3.05 -9.30
C ILE A 465 -0.33 -3.80 -8.00
N VAL A 466 -1.08 -3.16 -7.09
CA VAL A 466 -1.50 -3.74 -5.82
C VAL A 466 -2.36 -4.99 -6.06
N ASP A 467 -3.35 -4.91 -6.95
CA ASP A 467 -4.23 -6.04 -7.27
C ASP A 467 -3.46 -7.22 -7.87
N PHE A 468 -2.48 -6.94 -8.72
CA PHE A 468 -1.56 -7.96 -9.24
C PHE A 468 -0.79 -8.67 -8.12
N ILE A 469 -0.28 -7.91 -7.16
CA ILE A 469 0.49 -8.44 -6.02
C ILE A 469 -0.41 -9.27 -5.09
N LEU A 470 -1.59 -8.75 -4.72
CA LEU A 470 -2.54 -9.45 -3.84
C LEU A 470 -3.00 -10.78 -4.45
N LYS A 471 -3.35 -10.78 -5.74
CA LYS A 471 -3.73 -11.99 -6.48
C LYS A 471 -2.60 -13.04 -6.46
N SER A 472 -1.35 -12.59 -6.52
CA SER A 472 -0.18 -13.48 -6.55
C SER A 472 0.10 -14.20 -5.22
N ILE A 473 -0.42 -13.67 -4.12
CA ILE A 473 -0.32 -14.31 -2.79
C ILE A 473 -1.63 -14.97 -2.33
N GLY A 474 -2.64 -15.04 -3.20
CA GLY A 474 -3.92 -15.70 -2.93
C GLY A 474 -4.89 -14.90 -2.07
N ASN A 475 -4.76 -13.57 -2.08
CA ASN A 475 -5.65 -12.64 -1.37
C ASN A 475 -6.65 -11.94 -2.29
#